data_AF-A0A6V7JQ52-F1
#
_entry.id   AF-A0A6V7JQ52-F1
#
_cell.length_a   1.000
_cell.length_b   1.000
_cell.length_c   1.000
_cell.angle_alpha   90.00
_cell.angle_beta   90.00
_cell.angle_gamma   90.00
#
_symmetry.space_group_name_H-M   'P 1'
#
loop_
_entity.id
_entity.type
_entity.pdbx_description
1 polymer ?
#
loop_
_entity_poly.entity_id
_entity_poly.type
_entity_poly.pdbx_seq_one_letter_code
_entity_poly.pdbx_strand_id
1 'polypeptide(L)'
;MYSDAWFNVGADMAVRDHLNVLSSPVYYYYLAYRGSASFSRIFGDTTRDYGVSHADELQYLFPVGEQLWPDIPLSKEDNKMIDLLTTLWTNFARTG
;
A
#
# COMPACT_ATOMS: atom_id res chain seq x y z
N MET A 1 9.37 -7.52 -13.41
CA MET A 1 9.55 -6.62 -14.57
C MET A 1 8.77 -5.32 -14.39
N TYR A 2 7.42 -5.28 -14.51
CA TYR A 2 6.69 -4.01 -14.42
C TYR A 2 6.77 -3.34 -13.04
N SER A 3 6.59 -4.10 -11.95
CA SER A 3 6.76 -3.55 -10.59
C SER A 3 8.15 -2.97 -10.36
N ASP A 4 9.19 -3.63 -10.90
CA ASP A 4 10.57 -3.15 -10.78
C ASP A 4 10.80 -1.88 -11.58
N ALA A 5 10.36 -1.86 -12.83
CA ALA A 5 10.60 -0.77 -13.76
C ALA A 5 9.82 0.51 -13.40
N TRP A 6 8.61 0.38 -12.85
CA TRP A 6 7.76 1.54 -12.57
C TRP A 6 7.83 2.02 -11.12
N PHE A 7 8.16 1.14 -10.17
CA PHE A 7 8.06 1.46 -8.74
C PHE A 7 9.32 1.06 -7.95
N ASN A 8 9.67 -0.23 -7.90
CA ASN A 8 10.63 -0.72 -6.89
C ASN A 8 12.05 -0.16 -7.08
N VAL A 9 12.56 -0.17 -8.33
CA VAL A 9 13.93 0.31 -8.58
C VAL A 9 14.03 1.81 -8.29
N GLY A 10 13.03 2.59 -8.72
CA GLY A 10 12.97 4.03 -8.44
C GLY A 10 12.90 4.33 -6.94
N ALA A 11 12.07 3.59 -6.19
CA ALA A 11 11.96 3.75 -4.74
C ALA A 11 13.27 3.39 -4.01
N ASP A 12 13.90 2.25 -4.35
CA ASP A 12 15.18 1.84 -3.74
C ASP A 12 16.31 2.84 -4.05
N MET A 13 16.42 3.28 -5.31
CA MET A 13 17.40 4.31 -5.69
C MET A 13 17.18 5.61 -4.94
N ALA A 14 15.93 6.08 -4.85
CA ALA A 14 15.61 7.31 -4.11
C ALA A 14 16.01 7.21 -2.63
N VAL A 15 15.72 6.08 -1.97
CA VAL A 15 16.13 5.86 -0.57
C VAL A 15 17.65 5.91 -0.45
N ARG A 16 18.41 5.23 -1.32
CA ARG A 16 19.88 5.26 -1.30
C ARG A 16 20.45 6.66 -1.50
N ASP A 17 19.89 7.41 -2.44
CA ASP A 17 20.33 8.78 -2.73
C ASP A 17 20.05 9.70 -1.53
N HIS A 18 18.89 9.57 -0.89
CA HIS A 18 18.53 10.35 0.30
C HIS A 18 19.45 10.04 1.48
N LEU A 19 19.82 8.77 1.69
CA LEU A 19 20.75 8.36 2.74
C LEU A 19 22.16 8.96 2.59
N ASN A 20 22.56 9.37 1.38
CA ASN A 20 23.86 9.98 1.13
C ASN A 20 23.88 11.50 1.42
N VAL A 21 22.73 12.16 1.42
CA VAL A 21 22.65 13.63 1.48
C VAL A 21 21.89 14.15 2.69
N LEU A 22 20.97 13.38 3.26
CA LEU A 22 20.15 13.79 4.40
C LEU A 22 20.73 13.28 5.72
N SER A 23 20.63 14.12 6.75
CA SER A 23 20.88 13.73 8.14
C SER A 23 19.59 13.26 8.85
N SER A 24 18.43 13.51 8.26
CA SER A 24 17.12 13.08 8.77
C SER A 24 16.89 11.57 8.50
N PRO A 25 16.17 10.86 9.38
CA PRO A 25 15.80 9.47 9.14
C PRO A 25 14.96 9.29 7.86
N VAL A 26 15.20 8.19 7.14
CA VAL A 26 14.40 7.76 5.98
C VAL A 26 13.73 6.44 6.33
N TYR A 27 12.41 6.38 6.20
CA TYR A 27 11.62 5.17 6.43
C TYR A 27 11.09 4.64 5.10
N TYR A 28 11.25 3.34 4.88
CA TYR A 28 10.85 2.66 3.67
C TYR A 28 10.04 1.42 4.05
N TYR A 29 8.81 1.30 3.54
CA TYR A 29 7.96 0.14 3.79
C TYR A 29 7.59 -0.57 2.49
N TYR A 30 7.31 -1.86 2.61
CA TYR A 30 6.83 -2.72 1.53
C TYR A 30 5.51 -3.36 1.98
N LEU A 31 4.40 -3.01 1.31
CA LEU A 31 3.11 -3.63 1.61
C LEU A 31 3.00 -4.99 0.93
N ALA A 32 2.81 -6.03 1.73
CA ALA A 32 2.59 -7.41 1.26
C ALA A 32 1.24 -7.99 1.69
N TYR A 33 0.37 -7.18 2.31
CA TYR A 33 -0.95 -7.63 2.73
C TYR A 33 -1.93 -7.64 1.56
N ARG A 34 -2.48 -8.82 1.26
CA ARG A 34 -3.55 -9.03 0.30
C ARG A 34 -4.90 -9.02 1.04
N GLY A 35 -5.68 -7.96 0.88
CA GLY A 35 -7.01 -7.90 1.49
C GLY A 35 -8.10 -8.60 0.71
N SER A 36 -9.35 -8.41 1.15
CA SER A 36 -10.52 -9.03 0.52
C SER A 36 -10.79 -8.52 -0.90
N ALA A 37 -10.50 -7.24 -1.16
CA ALA A 37 -10.62 -6.63 -2.48
C ALA A 37 -9.28 -6.09 -2.99
N SER A 38 -9.16 -5.94 -4.31
CA SER A 38 -7.94 -5.44 -4.95
C SER A 38 -8.27 -4.64 -6.22
N PHE A 39 -7.49 -3.58 -6.43
CA PHE A 39 -7.46 -2.77 -7.64
C PHE A 39 -7.03 -3.56 -8.88
N SER A 40 -6.43 -4.75 -8.72
CA SER A 40 -6.21 -5.67 -9.84
C SER A 40 -7.51 -6.01 -10.60
N ARG A 41 -8.68 -5.95 -9.94
CA ARG A 41 -9.99 -6.13 -10.59
C ARG A 41 -10.37 -4.98 -11.53
N ILE A 42 -9.73 -3.81 -11.38
CA ILE A 42 -9.92 -2.62 -12.23
C ILE A 42 -8.84 -2.57 -13.31
N PHE A 43 -7.57 -2.80 -12.94
CA PHE A 43 -6.43 -2.68 -13.87
C PHE A 43 -6.17 -3.94 -14.70
N GLY A 44 -6.64 -5.09 -14.23
CA GLY A 44 -6.45 -6.40 -14.84
C GLY A 44 -7.78 -7.08 -15.15
N ASP A 45 -8.04 -8.22 -14.50
CA ASP A 45 -9.29 -8.97 -14.65
C ASP A 45 -9.93 -9.29 -13.29
N THR A 46 -11.20 -9.66 -13.31
CA THR A 46 -12.02 -9.84 -12.11
C THR A 46 -11.89 -11.22 -11.46
N THR A 47 -11.16 -12.15 -12.07
CA THR A 47 -11.17 -13.57 -11.74
C THR A 47 -9.83 -14.10 -11.23
N ARG A 48 -8.71 -13.51 -11.67
CA ARG A 48 -7.37 -13.93 -11.27
C ARG A 48 -6.91 -13.17 -10.03
N ASP A 49 -6.18 -13.88 -9.18
CA ASP A 49 -5.44 -13.25 -8.10
C ASP A 49 -4.04 -12.87 -8.57
N TYR A 50 -3.75 -11.56 -8.56
CA TYR A 50 -2.46 -10.98 -8.94
C TYR A 50 -1.59 -10.66 -7.71
N GLY A 51 -2.05 -11.00 -6.51
CA GLY A 51 -1.43 -10.57 -5.26
C GLY A 51 -1.76 -9.11 -4.96
N VAL A 52 -0.83 -8.40 -4.31
CA VAL A 52 -1.02 -6.98 -3.93
C VAL A 52 -0.74 -6.11 -5.16
N SER A 53 -1.78 -5.48 -5.66
CA SER A 53 -1.73 -4.56 -6.79
C SER A 53 -1.36 -3.15 -6.31
N HIS A 54 -0.86 -2.34 -7.24
CA HIS A 54 -0.76 -0.90 -7.03
C HIS A 54 -2.11 -0.32 -6.57
N ALA A 55 -2.06 0.60 -5.60
CA ALA A 55 -3.19 1.26 -4.94
C ALA A 55 -4.02 0.41 -3.97
N ASP A 56 -3.69 -0.89 -3.78
CA ASP A 56 -4.41 -1.74 -2.82
C ASP A 56 -4.34 -1.19 -1.39
N GLU A 57 -3.28 -0.46 -1.03
CA GLU A 57 -3.15 0.14 0.30
C GLU A 57 -4.15 1.27 0.56
N LEU A 58 -4.65 1.94 -0.49
CA LEU A 58 -5.48 3.13 -0.34
C LEU A 58 -6.81 2.81 0.35
N GLN A 59 -7.33 1.60 0.16
CA GLN A 59 -8.57 1.16 0.81
C GLN A 59 -8.40 0.97 2.33
N TYR A 60 -7.17 0.91 2.84
CA TYR A 60 -6.89 0.84 4.28
C TYR A 60 -6.60 2.21 4.91
N LEU A 61 -6.48 3.25 4.09
CA LEU A 61 -6.33 4.65 4.52
C LEU A 61 -7.61 5.46 4.32
N PHE A 62 -8.38 5.11 3.28
CA PHE A 62 -9.59 5.79 2.87
C PHE A 62 -10.68 4.75 2.56
N PRO A 63 -11.97 5.07 2.74
CA PRO A 63 -13.07 4.13 2.51
C PRO A 63 -13.37 3.91 1.01
N VAL A 64 -12.34 3.91 0.15
CA VAL A 64 -12.49 3.70 -1.31
C VAL A 64 -12.88 2.27 -1.66
N GLY A 65 -12.45 1.29 -0.84
CA GLY A 65 -12.79 -0.11 -1.06
C GLY A 65 -14.28 -0.39 -0.93
N GLU A 66 -14.91 0.19 0.09
CA GLU A 66 -16.36 0.09 0.33
C GLU A 66 -17.18 0.74 -0.80
N GLN A 67 -16.64 1.78 -1.45
CA GLN A 67 -17.27 2.44 -2.60
C GLN A 67 -17.09 1.66 -3.91
N LEU A 68 -15.89 1.12 -4.16
CA LEU A 68 -15.56 0.43 -5.41
C LEU A 68 -16.04 -1.02 -5.44
N TRP A 69 -16.14 -1.67 -4.27
CA TRP A 69 -16.55 -3.06 -4.12
C TRP A 69 -17.58 -3.20 -2.98
N PRO A 70 -18.78 -2.62 -3.13
CA PRO A 70 -19.81 -2.66 -2.08
C PRO A 70 -20.24 -4.08 -1.70
N ASP A 71 -20.08 -5.04 -2.63
CA ASP A 71 -20.41 -6.45 -2.41
C ASP A 71 -19.31 -7.26 -1.71
N ILE A 72 -18.14 -6.66 -1.45
CA ILE A 72 -17.01 -7.30 -0.79
C ILE A 72 -16.76 -6.62 0.56
N PRO A 73 -17.35 -7.13 1.65
CA PRO A 73 -17.16 -6.54 2.96
C PRO A 73 -15.70 -6.72 3.44
N LEU A 74 -15.22 -5.76 4.23
CA LEU A 74 -13.91 -5.84 4.87
C LEU A 74 -13.86 -7.03 5.84
N SER A 75 -12.83 -7.84 5.72
CA SER A 75 -12.57 -8.93 6.66
C SER A 75 -12.06 -8.41 8.01
N LYS A 76 -11.97 -9.30 9.00
CA LYS A 76 -11.35 -8.98 10.29
C LYS A 76 -9.87 -8.58 10.11
N GLU A 77 -9.18 -9.22 9.18
CA GLU A 77 -7.79 -8.94 8.85
C GLU A 77 -7.64 -7.60 8.12
N ASP A 78 -8.60 -7.23 7.27
CA ASP A 78 -8.61 -5.90 6.61
C ASP A 78 -8.77 -4.79 7.65
N ASN A 79 -9.66 -4.98 8.63
CA ASN A 79 -9.84 -4.03 9.74
C ASN A 79 -8.55 -3.87 10.57
N LYS A 80 -7.82 -4.97 10.83
CA LYS A 80 -6.51 -4.88 11.49
C LYS A 80 -5.49 -4.12 10.63
N MET A 81 -5.53 -4.28 9.31
CA MET A 81 -4.65 -3.54 8.40
C MET A 81 -4.99 -2.05 8.36
N ILE A 82 -6.28 -1.68 8.41
CA ILE A 82 -6.73 -0.29 8.58
C ILE A 82 -6.13 0.29 9.86
N ASP A 83 -6.31 -0.38 10.99
CA ASP A 83 -5.76 0.08 12.28
C ASP A 83 -4.23 0.24 12.20
N LEU A 84 -3.53 -0.73 11.60
CA LEU A 84 -2.08 -0.73 11.50
C LEU A 84 -1.57 0.40 10.59
N LEU A 85 -2.12 0.54 9.38
CA LEU A 85 -1.62 1.49 8.40
C LEU A 85 -1.97 2.93 8.79
N THR A 86 -3.18 3.18 9.31
CA THR A 86 -3.55 4.51 9.84
C THR A 86 -2.72 4.87 11.07
N THR A 87 -2.42 3.92 11.96
CA THR A 87 -1.51 4.15 13.10
C THR A 87 -0.09 4.46 12.63
N LEU A 88 0.43 3.74 11.63
CA LEU A 88 1.75 3.98 11.07
C LEU A 88 1.87 5.42 10.52
N TRP A 89 0.92 5.83 9.67
CA TRP A 89 0.93 7.16 9.06
C TRP A 89 0.69 8.28 10.07
N THR A 90 -0.21 8.09 11.04
CA THR A 90 -0.47 9.10 12.08
C THR A 90 0.68 9.24 13.08
N ASN A 91 1.37 8.15 13.41
CA ASN A 91 2.60 8.21 14.23
C ASN A 91 3.69 8.98 13.50
N PHE A 92 3.96 8.65 12.24
CA PHE A 92 4.95 9.37 11.42
C PHE A 92 4.62 10.86 11.31
N ALA A 93 3.35 11.21 11.09
CA ALA A 93 2.91 12.60 11.06
C ALA A 93 3.11 13.35 12.40
N ARG A 94 3.00 12.63 13.53
CA ARG A 94 3.13 13.21 14.87
C ARG A 94 4.58 13.40 15.30
N THR A 95 5.45 12.44 15.00
CA THR A 95 6.80 12.38 15.60
C THR A 95 7.94 12.20 14.61
N GLY A 96 7.66 12.04 13.31
CA GLY A 96 8.61 11.44 12.37
C GLY A 96 8.96 10.01 12.78
#